data_AF-A0A7C1BHH3-F1
#
_entry.id   AF-A0A7C1BHH3-F1
#
_cell.length_a   1.000
_cell.length_b   1.000
_cell.length_c   1.000
_cell.angle_alpha   90.00
_cell.angle_beta   90.00
_cell.angle_gamma   90.00
#
_symmetry.space_group_name_H-M   'P 1'
#
loop_
_entity.id
_entity.type
_entity.pdbx_description
1 polymer ?
#
loop_
_entity_poly.entity_id
_entity_poly.type
_entity_poly.pdbx_seq_one_letter_code
_entity_poly.pdbx_strand_id
1 'polypeptide(L)'
;MKQVIGKIIYSILTGQDYRIYVLATINKRFVDKVQELTAEIFKYKRRGGDWLENLLEETYRKKGKKNKFKLLWFGGLNEKTVKNMTGGTSKKEVCLDLGKKNIEALKLLLRDFESGEELYQIRVRIRKEREEVELDEVESLFFVNIISAMKLTIQGGAWSEVGKKTEKGLLFAIFQLLKVPNDDYVLIFDEMKRKGLVENREIDAILFNRNKEPLTIELKLLGIGNPEIGDEAFARNVDLFLIDRLTEMMKGESERIGVKVIEFRQEESLEEIYGFFASKGVSCSPPEEMSSKQLEEKISQILGQWRESEEELRVLKKLKELTR
;
A
#
# COMPACT_ATOMS: atom_id res chain seq x y z
N MET A 1 11.13 -4.63 5.92
CA MET A 1 9.96 -3.72 5.85
C MET A 1 10.05 -2.58 6.84
N LYS A 2 10.21 -2.83 8.15
CA LYS A 2 10.36 -1.77 9.17
C LYS A 2 11.43 -0.72 8.83
N GLN A 3 12.61 -1.15 8.40
CA GLN A 3 13.68 -0.23 7.96
C GLN A 3 13.26 0.69 6.80
N VAL A 4 12.48 0.18 5.83
CA VAL A 4 11.99 0.99 4.70
C VAL A 4 10.94 1.99 5.18
N ILE A 5 10.04 1.57 6.08
CA ILE A 5 9.04 2.45 6.70
C ILE A 5 9.72 3.57 7.50
N GLY A 6 10.76 3.26 8.27
CA GLY A 6 11.54 4.27 9.00
C GLY A 6 12.15 5.33 8.08
N LYS A 7 12.76 4.91 6.97
CA LYS A 7 13.28 5.83 5.95
C LYS A 7 12.19 6.69 5.32
N ILE A 8 11.02 6.10 5.04
CA ILE A 8 9.87 6.83 4.50
C ILE A 8 9.39 7.89 5.50
N ILE A 9 9.19 7.52 6.76
CA ILE A 9 8.75 8.44 7.82
C ILE A 9 9.78 9.56 8.01
N TYR A 10 11.07 9.25 8.03
CA TYR A 10 12.13 10.24 8.09
C TYR A 10 12.04 11.23 6.93
N SER A 11 11.90 10.73 5.69
CA SER A 11 11.76 11.60 4.52
C SER A 11 10.51 12.47 4.59
N ILE A 12 9.38 11.94 5.07
CA ILE A 12 8.14 12.71 5.23
C ILE A 12 8.31 13.83 6.26
N LEU A 13 8.85 13.53 7.44
CA LEU A 13 9.04 14.52 8.51
C LEU A 13 10.11 15.58 8.20
N THR A 14 10.92 15.36 7.16
CA THR A 14 11.96 16.29 6.69
C THR A 14 11.62 16.94 5.34
N GLY A 15 10.37 16.83 4.86
CA GLY A 15 9.93 17.44 3.60
C GLY A 15 10.45 16.78 2.32
N GLN A 16 11.12 15.65 2.42
CA GLN A 16 11.75 14.94 1.30
C GLN A 16 10.79 14.00 0.57
N ASP A 17 11.15 13.64 -0.67
CA ASP A 17 10.40 12.65 -1.45
C ASP A 17 10.69 11.22 -0.98
N TYR A 18 9.67 10.56 -0.44
CA TYR A 18 9.76 9.18 0.01
C TYR A 18 9.40 8.14 -1.07
N ARG A 19 8.84 8.56 -2.22
CA ARG A 19 8.29 7.65 -3.26
C ARG A 19 9.34 6.74 -3.84
N ILE A 20 10.60 7.17 -3.88
CA ILE A 20 11.71 6.36 -4.37
C ILE A 20 11.86 5.05 -3.58
N TYR A 21 11.58 5.06 -2.27
CA TYR A 21 11.61 3.86 -1.43
C TYR A 21 10.45 2.90 -1.74
N VAL A 22 9.29 3.46 -2.09
CA VAL A 22 8.14 2.66 -2.54
C VAL A 22 8.43 2.02 -3.90
N LEU A 23 8.98 2.78 -4.84
CA LEU A 23 9.40 2.29 -6.15
C LEU A 23 10.46 1.19 -6.03
N ALA A 24 11.46 1.35 -5.16
CA ALA A 24 12.46 0.33 -4.89
C ALA A 24 11.81 -0.96 -4.35
N THR A 25 10.82 -0.84 -3.46
CA THR A 25 10.05 -1.98 -2.93
C THR A 25 9.26 -2.69 -4.03
N ILE A 26 8.59 -1.93 -4.91
CA ILE A 26 7.87 -2.46 -6.07
C ILE A 26 8.82 -3.22 -7.00
N ASN A 27 9.95 -2.60 -7.35
CA ASN A 27 10.91 -3.17 -8.30
C ASN A 27 11.54 -4.45 -7.74
N LYS A 28 11.92 -4.47 -6.46
CA LYS A 28 12.43 -5.69 -5.81
C LYS A 28 11.40 -6.82 -5.86
N ARG A 29 10.15 -6.55 -5.43
CA ARG A 29 9.07 -7.56 -5.45
C ARG A 29 8.79 -8.07 -6.86
N PHE A 30 8.84 -7.18 -7.86
CA PHE A 30 8.64 -7.55 -9.26
C PHE A 30 9.75 -8.48 -9.74
N VAL A 31 11.02 -8.12 -9.55
CA VAL A 31 12.16 -8.95 -9.94
C VAL A 31 12.09 -10.32 -9.26
N ASP A 32 11.84 -10.37 -7.95
CA ASP A 32 11.71 -11.63 -7.21
C ASP A 32 10.62 -12.53 -7.81
N LYS A 33 9.47 -11.95 -8.22
CA LYS A 33 8.36 -12.70 -8.83
C LYS A 33 8.60 -13.13 -10.26
N VAL A 34 9.28 -12.31 -11.06
CA VAL A 34 9.70 -12.71 -12.41
C VAL A 34 10.70 -13.86 -12.31
N GLN A 35 11.65 -13.82 -11.38
CA GLN A 35 12.59 -14.92 -11.15
C GLN A 35 11.88 -16.23 -10.76
N GLU A 36 10.87 -16.17 -9.88
CA GLU A 36 10.03 -17.33 -9.55
C GLU A 36 9.32 -17.91 -10.79
N LEU A 37 8.67 -17.06 -11.59
CA LEU A 37 7.99 -17.47 -12.83
C LEU A 37 8.96 -18.11 -13.83
N THR A 38 10.06 -17.42 -14.12
CA THR A 38 11.09 -17.87 -15.06
C THR A 38 11.64 -19.23 -14.66
N ALA A 39 11.86 -19.46 -13.35
CA ALA A 39 12.30 -20.76 -12.84
C ALA A 39 11.22 -21.86 -12.96
N GLU A 40 9.93 -21.53 -12.83
CA GLU A 40 8.82 -22.48 -13.06
C GLU A 40 8.75 -22.85 -14.56
N ILE A 41 8.77 -21.87 -15.46
CA ILE A 41 8.74 -22.09 -16.92
C ILE A 41 9.93 -22.93 -17.39
N PHE A 42 11.13 -22.61 -16.91
CA PHE A 42 12.34 -23.36 -17.25
C PHE A 42 12.19 -24.86 -16.95
N LYS A 43 11.62 -25.20 -15.79
CA LYS A 43 11.40 -26.59 -15.39
C LYS A 43 10.37 -27.29 -16.28
N TYR A 44 9.30 -26.61 -16.69
CA TYR A 44 8.31 -27.17 -17.60
C TYR A 44 8.88 -27.41 -18.99
N LYS A 45 9.55 -26.41 -19.59
CA LYS A 45 10.17 -26.56 -20.92
C LYS A 45 11.18 -27.71 -20.95
N ARG A 46 11.92 -27.93 -19.85
CA ARG A 46 12.83 -29.09 -19.74
C ARG A 46 12.14 -30.45 -19.67
N ARG A 47 10.94 -30.53 -19.08
CA ARG A 47 10.16 -31.78 -18.98
C ARG A 47 9.38 -32.09 -20.25
N GLY A 48 9.15 -31.07 -21.09
CA GLY A 48 8.25 -31.14 -22.23
C GLY A 48 6.79 -30.91 -21.83
N GLY A 49 5.97 -30.52 -22.81
CA GLY A 49 4.53 -30.23 -22.65
C GLY A 49 4.19 -28.75 -22.61
N ASP A 50 2.89 -28.45 -22.55
CA ASP A 50 2.36 -27.07 -22.50
C ASP A 50 2.58 -26.48 -21.10
N TRP A 51 3.57 -25.61 -20.95
CA TRP A 51 3.88 -25.00 -19.65
C TRP A 51 2.77 -24.04 -19.19
N LEU A 52 2.04 -23.41 -20.11
CA LEU A 52 1.02 -22.41 -19.80
C LEU A 52 -0.22 -23.07 -19.19
N GLU A 53 -0.70 -24.15 -19.81
CA GLU A 53 -1.81 -24.94 -19.27
C GLU A 53 -1.43 -25.59 -17.93
N ASN A 54 -0.22 -26.16 -17.84
CA ASN A 54 0.26 -26.78 -16.61
C ASN A 54 0.38 -25.77 -15.45
N LEU A 55 0.87 -24.55 -15.71
CA LEU A 55 0.95 -23.49 -14.70
C LEU A 55 -0.44 -23.14 -14.14
N LEU A 56 -1.45 -23.01 -15.00
CA LEU A 56 -2.81 -22.69 -14.59
C LEU A 56 -3.42 -23.82 -13.73
N GLU A 57 -3.41 -25.05 -14.24
CA GLU A 57 -4.03 -26.21 -13.59
C GLU A 57 -3.37 -26.52 -12.25
N GLU A 58 -2.04 -26.56 -12.19
CA GLU A 58 -1.33 -26.81 -10.93
C GLU A 58 -1.55 -25.69 -9.91
N THR A 59 -1.57 -24.44 -10.35
CA THR A 59 -1.84 -23.30 -9.45
C THR A 59 -3.27 -23.33 -8.94
N TYR A 60 -4.21 -23.78 -9.77
CA TYR A 60 -5.59 -24.00 -9.36
C TYR A 60 -5.73 -25.12 -8.30
N ARG A 61 -4.92 -26.17 -8.36
CA ARG A 61 -4.93 -27.24 -7.34
C ARG A 61 -4.29 -26.83 -6.01
N LYS A 62 -3.32 -25.90 -6.01
CA LYS A 62 -2.61 -25.46 -4.78
C LYS A 62 -3.51 -24.64 -3.85
N LYS A 63 -3.52 -24.96 -2.54
CA LYS A 63 -4.25 -24.20 -1.50
C LYS A 63 -3.54 -22.89 -1.12
N GLY A 64 -4.30 -21.85 -0.76
CA GLY A 64 -3.78 -20.60 -0.20
C GLY A 64 -4.06 -19.34 -1.04
N LYS A 65 -4.23 -18.20 -0.36
CA LYS A 65 -4.60 -16.90 -0.97
C LYS A 65 -3.59 -16.43 -2.04
N LYS A 66 -2.30 -16.73 -1.89
CA LYS A 66 -1.24 -16.36 -2.85
C LYS A 66 -1.42 -16.99 -4.22
N ASN A 67 -2.03 -18.18 -4.30
CA ASN A 67 -2.25 -18.86 -5.57
C ASN A 67 -3.36 -18.21 -6.39
N LYS A 68 -4.28 -17.46 -5.75
CA LYS A 68 -5.28 -16.67 -6.47
C LYS A 68 -4.63 -15.60 -7.35
N PHE A 69 -3.62 -14.91 -6.83
CA PHE A 69 -2.89 -13.89 -7.59
C PHE A 69 -2.07 -14.50 -8.70
N LYS A 70 -1.33 -15.59 -8.43
CA LYS A 70 -0.61 -16.32 -9.48
C LYS A 70 -1.55 -16.77 -10.61
N LEU A 71 -2.71 -17.31 -10.26
CA LEU A 71 -3.71 -17.75 -11.24
C LEU A 71 -4.18 -16.60 -12.14
N LEU A 72 -4.46 -15.44 -11.56
CA LEU A 72 -4.80 -14.23 -12.32
C LEU A 72 -3.66 -13.81 -13.24
N TRP A 73 -2.43 -13.77 -12.74
CA TRP A 73 -1.26 -13.39 -13.52
C TRP A 73 -1.02 -14.30 -14.71
N PHE A 74 -1.15 -15.62 -14.52
CA PHE A 74 -0.96 -16.61 -15.57
C PHE A 74 -2.04 -16.50 -16.65
N GLY A 75 -3.25 -16.10 -16.27
CA GLY A 75 -4.31 -15.73 -17.21
C GLY A 75 -4.13 -14.35 -17.86
N GLY A 76 -3.06 -13.59 -17.55
CA GLY A 76 -2.87 -12.23 -18.05
C GLY A 76 -3.83 -11.19 -17.45
N LEU A 77 -4.35 -11.45 -16.24
CA LEU A 77 -5.36 -10.63 -15.58
C LEU A 77 -4.87 -10.13 -14.21
N ASN A 78 -5.59 -9.14 -13.68
CA ASN A 78 -5.46 -8.69 -12.30
C ASN A 78 -6.83 -8.72 -11.59
N GLU A 79 -6.82 -8.64 -10.27
CA GLU A 79 -8.05 -8.78 -9.47
C GLU A 79 -9.06 -7.67 -9.72
N LYS A 80 -8.60 -6.43 -10.00
CA LYS A 80 -9.49 -5.29 -10.28
C LYS A 80 -10.28 -5.54 -11.57
N THR A 81 -9.62 -5.98 -12.63
CA THR A 81 -10.26 -6.33 -13.89
C THR A 81 -11.33 -7.41 -13.69
N VAL A 82 -11.01 -8.50 -13.00
CA VAL A 82 -11.97 -9.59 -12.76
C VAL A 82 -13.16 -9.14 -11.92
N LYS A 83 -12.94 -8.35 -10.86
CA LYS A 83 -14.05 -7.81 -10.06
C LYS A 83 -14.95 -6.91 -10.90
N ASN A 84 -14.39 -6.04 -11.74
CA ASN A 84 -15.17 -5.17 -12.61
C ASN A 84 -16.02 -5.97 -13.61
N MET A 85 -15.45 -7.01 -14.22
CA MET A 85 -16.16 -7.86 -15.18
C MET A 85 -17.30 -8.68 -14.56
N THR A 86 -17.26 -8.92 -13.25
CA THR A 86 -18.15 -9.88 -12.58
C THR A 86 -19.06 -9.23 -11.53
N GLY A 87 -19.03 -7.91 -11.39
CA GLY A 87 -19.78 -7.21 -10.35
C GLY A 87 -19.27 -7.44 -8.93
N GLY A 88 -17.98 -7.79 -8.76
CA GLY A 88 -17.29 -7.80 -7.47
C GLY A 88 -16.74 -9.15 -6.99
N THR A 89 -16.96 -10.25 -7.72
CA THR A 89 -16.43 -11.56 -7.33
C THR A 89 -15.02 -11.80 -7.88
N SER A 90 -14.17 -12.45 -7.08
CA SER A 90 -12.85 -12.93 -7.51
C SER A 90 -12.57 -14.32 -6.94
N LYS A 91 -13.61 -15.18 -6.90
CA LYS A 91 -13.46 -16.59 -6.50
C LYS A 91 -12.49 -17.31 -7.43
N LYS A 92 -11.82 -18.35 -6.92
CA LYS A 92 -10.70 -19.00 -7.62
C LYS A 92 -11.13 -19.63 -8.95
N GLU A 93 -12.32 -20.21 -8.97
CA GLU A 93 -12.96 -20.84 -10.13
C GLU A 93 -13.25 -19.79 -11.21
N VAL A 94 -13.77 -18.63 -10.81
CA VAL A 94 -14.04 -17.50 -11.70
C VAL A 94 -12.74 -16.95 -12.29
N CYS A 95 -11.69 -16.82 -11.48
CA CYS A 95 -10.37 -16.41 -11.96
C CYS A 95 -9.79 -17.40 -12.98
N LEU A 96 -9.97 -18.72 -12.76
CA LEU A 96 -9.51 -19.75 -13.70
C LEU A 96 -10.26 -19.64 -15.03
N ASP A 97 -11.59 -19.58 -15.00
CA ASP A 97 -12.44 -19.50 -16.18
C ASP A 97 -12.13 -18.26 -17.03
N LEU A 98 -12.09 -17.07 -16.40
CA LEU A 98 -11.74 -15.84 -17.10
C LEU A 98 -10.29 -15.84 -17.60
N GLY A 99 -9.36 -16.42 -16.83
CA GLY A 99 -7.97 -16.57 -17.25
C GLY A 99 -7.83 -17.44 -18.50
N LYS A 100 -8.52 -18.58 -18.55
CA LYS A 100 -8.57 -19.44 -19.74
C LYS A 100 -9.17 -18.71 -20.94
N LYS A 101 -10.30 -18.02 -20.75
CA LYS A 101 -10.94 -17.21 -21.80
C LYS A 101 -10.02 -16.12 -22.35
N ASN A 102 -9.29 -15.43 -21.48
CA ASN A 102 -8.34 -14.39 -21.90
C ASN A 102 -7.15 -14.96 -22.67
N ILE A 103 -6.64 -16.13 -22.27
CA ILE A 103 -5.58 -16.84 -23.00
C ILE A 103 -6.07 -17.23 -24.39
N GLU A 104 -7.27 -17.84 -24.50
CA GLU A 104 -7.81 -18.23 -25.81
C GLU A 104 -8.10 -17.01 -26.70
N ALA A 105 -8.59 -15.90 -26.13
CA ALA A 105 -8.75 -14.66 -26.86
C ALA A 105 -7.41 -14.13 -27.41
N LEU A 106 -6.33 -14.18 -26.61
CA LEU A 106 -5.00 -13.78 -27.07
C LEU A 106 -4.46 -14.74 -28.14
N LYS A 107 -4.63 -16.06 -28.00
CA LYS A 107 -4.23 -17.04 -29.03
C LYS A 107 -4.91 -16.78 -30.36
N LEU A 108 -6.22 -16.46 -30.36
CA LEU A 108 -6.97 -16.15 -31.58
C LEU A 108 -6.40 -14.90 -32.26
N LEU A 109 -6.16 -13.83 -31.51
CA LEU A 109 -5.55 -12.61 -32.04
C LEU A 109 -4.17 -12.90 -32.67
N LEU A 110 -3.34 -13.72 -32.03
CA LEU A 110 -2.01 -14.07 -32.54
C LEU A 110 -2.06 -14.88 -33.84
N ARG A 111 -3.04 -15.79 -34.00
CA ARG A 111 -3.24 -16.52 -35.27
C ARG A 111 -3.65 -15.61 -36.41
N ASP A 112 -4.50 -14.62 -36.14
CA ASP A 112 -4.92 -13.65 -37.15
C ASP A 112 -3.73 -12.81 -37.64
N PHE A 113 -2.79 -12.48 -36.73
CA PHE A 113 -1.55 -11.76 -37.05
C PHE A 113 -0.55 -12.56 -37.90
N GLU A 114 -0.48 -13.88 -37.73
CA GLU A 114 0.38 -14.76 -38.56
C GLU A 114 -0.04 -14.78 -40.05
N SER A 115 -1.26 -14.36 -40.36
CA SER A 115 -1.84 -14.44 -41.71
C SER A 115 -1.71 -13.16 -42.56
N GLY A 116 -1.21 -12.06 -41.99
CA GLY A 116 -1.44 -10.71 -42.56
C GLY A 116 -0.21 -9.86 -42.95
N GLU A 117 0.83 -9.74 -42.12
CA GLU A 117 1.91 -8.73 -42.32
C GLU A 117 3.26 -9.14 -41.71
N GLU A 118 4.37 -8.53 -42.16
CA GLU A 118 5.72 -8.67 -41.59
C GLU A 118 5.82 -8.03 -40.19
N LEU A 119 5.24 -8.69 -39.18
CA LEU A 119 5.24 -8.19 -37.80
C LEU A 119 6.56 -8.47 -37.08
N TYR A 120 6.93 -7.59 -36.16
CA TYR A 120 8.08 -7.79 -35.28
C TYR A 120 7.85 -8.95 -34.30
N GLN A 121 8.81 -9.86 -34.22
CA GLN A 121 8.77 -11.03 -33.34
C GLN A 121 9.57 -10.78 -32.05
N ILE A 122 9.04 -11.28 -30.93
CA ILE A 122 9.74 -11.32 -29.64
C ILE A 122 10.05 -12.78 -29.32
N ARG A 123 11.33 -13.08 -29.04
CA ARG A 123 11.75 -14.39 -28.51
C ARG A 123 12.41 -14.25 -27.16
N VAL A 124 11.97 -15.07 -26.21
CA VAL A 124 12.49 -15.12 -24.85
C VAL A 124 13.33 -16.38 -24.68
N ARG A 125 14.60 -16.17 -24.31
CA ARG A 125 15.55 -17.23 -24.00
C ARG A 125 15.85 -17.23 -22.51
N ILE A 126 15.62 -18.36 -21.86
CA ILE A 126 15.83 -18.53 -20.43
C ILE A 126 17.07 -19.38 -20.20
N ARG A 127 18.08 -18.79 -19.56
CA ARG A 127 19.34 -19.47 -19.22
C ARG A 127 19.46 -19.65 -17.71
N LYS A 128 19.89 -20.84 -17.30
CA LYS A 128 20.33 -21.12 -15.94
C LYS A 128 21.63 -21.92 -16.00
N GLU A 129 22.71 -21.32 -15.51
CA GLU A 129 24.06 -21.90 -15.58
C GLU A 129 24.45 -22.26 -17.01
N ARG A 130 24.63 -23.56 -17.31
CA ARG A 130 25.00 -24.08 -18.65
C ARG A 130 23.79 -24.55 -19.46
N GLU A 131 22.60 -24.48 -18.91
CA GLU A 131 21.38 -24.96 -19.55
C GLU A 131 20.54 -23.79 -20.07
N GLU A 132 19.85 -24.03 -21.18
CA GLU A 132 19.05 -23.02 -21.87
C GLU A 132 17.76 -23.66 -22.40
N VAL A 133 16.66 -22.91 -22.31
CA VAL A 133 15.41 -23.21 -23.00
C VAL A 133 14.96 -21.96 -23.75
N GLU A 134 14.32 -22.16 -24.89
CA GLU A 134 13.75 -21.09 -25.70
C GLU A 134 12.22 -21.19 -25.66
N LEU A 135 11.56 -20.04 -25.52
CA LEU A 135 10.14 -19.90 -25.75
C LEU A 135 9.92 -19.56 -27.21
N ASP A 136 8.92 -20.19 -27.84
CA ASP A 136 8.49 -19.77 -29.16
C ASP A 136 7.87 -18.36 -29.13
N GLU A 137 7.46 -17.84 -30.28
CA GLU A 137 6.95 -16.47 -30.41
C GLU A 137 5.65 -16.27 -29.61
N VAL A 138 4.75 -17.25 -29.63
CA VAL A 138 3.49 -17.21 -28.91
C VAL A 138 3.74 -17.32 -27.40
N GLU A 139 4.56 -18.27 -26.97
CA GLU A 139 4.97 -18.45 -25.57
C GLU A 139 5.68 -17.21 -25.01
N SER A 140 6.51 -16.56 -25.84
CA SER A 140 7.22 -15.33 -25.48
C SER A 140 6.26 -14.16 -25.23
N LEU A 141 5.23 -14.02 -26.05
CA LEU A 141 4.19 -13.01 -25.84
C LEU A 141 3.34 -13.30 -24.60
N PHE A 142 3.02 -14.57 -24.34
CA PHE A 142 2.38 -14.96 -23.07
C PHE A 142 3.25 -14.62 -21.86
N PHE A 143 4.56 -14.90 -21.93
CA PHE A 143 5.49 -14.50 -20.87
C PHE A 143 5.45 -12.99 -20.62
N VAL A 144 5.50 -12.16 -21.67
CA VAL A 144 5.42 -10.69 -21.56
C VAL A 144 4.09 -10.23 -20.97
N ASN A 145 2.97 -10.81 -21.40
CA ASN A 145 1.65 -10.48 -20.87
C ASN A 145 1.53 -10.82 -19.38
N ILE A 146 2.02 -12.00 -18.99
CA ILE A 146 2.02 -12.47 -17.60
C ILE A 146 2.83 -11.51 -16.72
N ILE A 147 4.07 -11.17 -17.08
CA ILE A 147 4.89 -10.26 -16.27
C ILE A 147 4.28 -8.84 -16.20
N SER A 148 3.59 -8.41 -17.25
CA SER A 148 2.85 -7.13 -17.27
C SER A 148 1.71 -7.14 -16.25
N ALA A 149 0.90 -8.19 -16.23
CA ALA A 149 -0.17 -8.38 -15.24
C ALA A 149 0.36 -8.48 -13.80
N MET A 150 1.52 -9.14 -13.61
CA MET A 150 2.24 -9.18 -12.33
C MET A 150 2.65 -7.77 -11.89
N LYS A 151 3.28 -6.98 -12.77
CA LYS A 151 3.74 -5.62 -12.47
C LYS A 151 2.59 -4.73 -12.00
N LEU A 152 1.46 -4.74 -12.70
CA LEU A 152 0.26 -3.97 -12.33
C LEU A 152 -0.25 -4.35 -10.94
N THR A 153 -0.34 -5.65 -10.65
CA THR A 153 -0.81 -6.14 -9.35
C THR A 153 0.14 -5.76 -8.22
N ILE A 154 1.46 -5.93 -8.43
CA ILE A 154 2.48 -5.59 -7.43
C ILE A 154 2.50 -4.10 -7.16
N GLN A 155 2.41 -3.27 -8.19
CA GLN A 155 2.41 -1.81 -8.05
C GLN A 155 1.20 -1.34 -7.24
N GLY A 156 -0.01 -1.72 -7.62
CA GLY A 156 -1.22 -1.33 -6.88
C GLY A 156 -1.22 -1.83 -5.44
N GLY A 157 -0.82 -3.09 -5.23
CA GLY A 157 -0.75 -3.67 -3.89
C GLY A 157 0.33 -3.03 -3.00
N ALA A 158 1.50 -2.71 -3.56
CA ALA A 158 2.59 -2.11 -2.79
C ALA A 158 2.31 -0.67 -2.38
N TRP A 159 1.73 0.17 -3.25
CA TRP A 159 1.32 1.53 -2.89
C TRP A 159 0.34 1.53 -1.71
N SER A 160 -0.68 0.67 -1.78
CA SER A 160 -1.66 0.54 -0.68
C SER A 160 -1.04 -0.03 0.59
N GLU A 161 -0.24 -1.10 0.50
CA GLU A 161 0.37 -1.73 1.68
C GLU A 161 1.39 -0.80 2.36
N VAL A 162 2.26 -0.15 1.58
CA VAL A 162 3.27 0.76 2.12
C VAL A 162 2.60 2.01 2.66
N GLY A 163 1.61 2.59 1.96
CA GLY A 163 0.80 3.71 2.45
C GLY A 163 0.22 3.40 3.83
N LYS A 164 -0.64 2.38 3.94
CA LYS A 164 -1.30 2.03 5.22
C LYS A 164 -0.34 1.78 6.39
N LYS A 165 0.80 1.13 6.12
CA LYS A 165 1.80 0.85 7.16
C LYS A 165 2.58 2.10 7.56
N THR A 166 2.86 2.98 6.60
CA THR A 166 3.54 4.25 6.84
C THR A 166 2.62 5.22 7.58
N GLU A 167 1.36 5.38 7.15
CA GLU A 167 0.41 6.34 7.73
C GLU A 167 0.24 6.11 9.24
N LYS A 168 -0.03 4.86 9.65
CA LYS A 168 -0.11 4.50 11.07
C LYS A 168 1.20 4.71 11.83
N GLY A 169 2.32 4.25 11.25
CA GLY A 169 3.64 4.41 11.87
C GLY A 169 4.06 5.87 12.01
N LEU A 170 3.64 6.72 11.07
CA LEU A 170 3.91 8.15 11.04
C LEU A 170 3.14 8.88 12.12
N LEU A 171 1.83 8.62 12.26
CA LEU A 171 1.03 9.19 13.35
C LEU A 171 1.60 8.81 14.73
N PHE A 172 1.94 7.54 14.91
CA PHE A 172 2.61 7.11 16.14
C PHE A 172 3.95 7.82 16.35
N ALA A 173 4.77 7.95 15.31
CA ALA A 173 6.05 8.67 15.40
C ALA A 173 5.85 10.14 15.78
N ILE A 174 4.90 10.84 15.16
CA ILE A 174 4.55 12.23 15.47
C ILE A 174 4.15 12.35 16.95
N PHE A 175 3.24 11.51 17.43
CA PHE A 175 2.79 11.55 18.83
C PHE A 175 3.92 11.30 19.83
N GLN A 176 4.81 10.35 19.53
CA GLN A 176 5.97 10.08 20.39
C GLN A 176 7.01 11.22 20.35
N LEU A 177 7.28 11.80 19.17
CA LEU A 177 8.21 12.92 19.02
C LEU A 177 7.71 14.17 19.74
N LEU A 178 6.40 14.41 19.72
CA LEU A 178 5.73 15.50 20.44
C LEU A 178 5.37 15.14 21.89
N LYS A 179 5.83 13.99 22.39
CA LYS A 179 5.59 13.50 23.76
C LYS A 179 4.11 13.54 24.18
N VAL A 180 3.21 13.25 23.25
CA VAL A 180 1.79 13.07 23.55
C VAL A 180 1.65 11.85 24.46
N PRO A 181 0.97 11.95 25.62
CA PRO A 181 0.73 10.80 26.46
C PRO A 181 0.04 9.68 25.68
N ASN A 182 0.55 8.46 25.81
CA ASN A 182 -0.03 7.27 25.16
C ASN A 182 -1.51 7.07 25.47
N ASP A 183 -1.96 7.67 26.58
CA ASP A 183 -3.31 7.56 27.07
C ASP A 183 -4.29 8.57 26.46
N ASP A 184 -3.77 9.53 25.70
CA ASP A 184 -4.50 10.63 25.10
C ASP A 184 -4.72 10.42 23.60
N TYR A 185 -4.45 9.25 23.03
CA TYR A 185 -4.80 8.97 21.63
C TYR A 185 -5.23 7.53 21.38
N VAL A 186 -5.88 7.30 20.23
CA VAL A 186 -6.24 6.00 19.67
C VAL A 186 -5.88 6.00 18.20
N LEU A 187 -5.19 4.96 17.73
CA LEU A 187 -4.75 4.80 16.32
C LEU A 187 -5.43 3.63 15.59
N ILE A 188 -6.14 2.76 16.34
CA ILE A 188 -6.77 1.56 15.79
C ILE A 188 -8.27 1.83 15.60
N PHE A 189 -8.72 1.85 14.34
CA PHE A 189 -10.12 2.11 14.00
C PHE A 189 -11.12 1.16 14.70
N ASP A 190 -10.85 -0.15 14.72
CA ASP A 190 -11.72 -1.13 15.40
C ASP A 190 -11.87 -0.83 16.89
N GLU A 191 -10.84 -0.27 17.51
CA GLU A 191 -10.89 0.19 18.89
C GLU A 191 -11.73 1.46 19.04
N MET A 192 -11.55 2.44 18.15
CA MET A 192 -12.36 3.66 18.13
C MET A 192 -13.84 3.30 18.06
N LYS A 193 -14.19 2.36 17.15
CA LYS A 193 -15.55 1.86 16.99
C LYS A 193 -16.06 1.15 18.23
N ARG A 194 -15.26 0.27 18.83
CA ARG A 194 -15.61 -0.43 20.08
C ARG A 194 -15.85 0.54 21.24
N LYS A 195 -15.14 1.67 21.27
CA LYS A 195 -15.31 2.76 22.26
C LYS A 195 -16.46 3.71 21.93
N GLY A 196 -17.14 3.54 20.80
CA GLY A 196 -18.20 4.45 20.34
C GLY A 196 -17.69 5.83 19.96
N LEU A 197 -16.39 5.98 19.67
CA LEU A 197 -15.78 7.25 19.25
C LEU A 197 -16.07 7.57 17.78
N VAL A 198 -16.35 6.54 16.99
CA VAL A 198 -16.69 6.61 15.57
C VAL A 198 -17.74 5.56 15.25
N GLU A 199 -18.60 5.85 14.27
CA GLU A 199 -19.59 4.90 13.78
C GLU A 199 -18.98 3.94 12.73
N ASN A 200 -19.28 4.16 11.45
CA ASN A 200 -18.75 3.41 10.32
C ASN A 200 -17.74 4.22 9.49
N ARG A 201 -17.39 5.43 9.94
CA ARG A 201 -16.45 6.32 9.25
C ARG A 201 -15.03 6.02 9.71
N GLU A 202 -14.18 5.52 8.81
CA GLU A 202 -12.76 5.28 9.09
C GLU A 202 -12.06 6.63 9.33
N ILE A 203 -11.44 6.78 10.49
CA ILE A 203 -10.61 7.93 10.87
C ILE A 203 -9.24 7.36 11.27
N ASP A 204 -8.16 8.01 10.83
CA ASP A 204 -6.81 7.48 11.02
C ASP A 204 -6.31 7.62 12.47
N ALA A 205 -6.68 8.69 13.18
CA ALA A 205 -6.41 8.84 14.61
C ALA A 205 -7.45 9.71 15.34
N ILE A 206 -7.59 9.45 16.65
CA ILE A 206 -8.28 10.33 17.60
C ILE A 206 -7.31 10.71 18.70
N LEU A 207 -7.24 12.01 18.99
CA LEU A 207 -6.41 12.60 20.01
C LEU A 207 -7.31 13.32 21.03
N PHE A 208 -7.01 13.25 22.31
CA PHE A 208 -7.80 13.87 23.37
C PHE A 208 -7.04 15.05 23.96
N ASN A 209 -7.72 16.18 24.11
CA ASN A 209 -7.15 17.31 24.83
C ASN A 209 -7.20 17.09 26.36
N ARG A 210 -6.67 18.06 27.13
CA ARG A 210 -6.68 18.00 28.61
C ARG A 210 -8.09 17.89 29.21
N ASN A 211 -9.12 18.36 28.49
CA ASN A 211 -10.52 18.27 28.89
C ASN A 211 -11.20 16.98 28.40
N LYS A 212 -10.44 16.06 27.77
CA LYS A 212 -10.92 14.81 27.16
C LYS A 212 -11.89 15.01 26.00
N GLU A 213 -11.84 16.16 25.34
CA GLU A 213 -12.54 16.38 24.08
C GLU A 213 -11.75 15.73 22.94
N PRO A 214 -12.42 14.99 22.03
CA PRO A 214 -11.76 14.32 20.92
C PRO A 214 -11.43 15.29 19.79
N LEU A 215 -10.25 15.09 19.19
CA LEU A 215 -9.77 15.70 17.97
C LEU A 215 -9.53 14.59 16.96
N THR A 216 -10.13 14.72 15.79
CA THR A 216 -10.06 13.76 14.70
C THR A 216 -8.95 14.12 13.73
N ILE A 217 -8.14 13.13 13.36
CA ILE A 217 -7.00 13.32 12.46
C ILE A 217 -7.13 12.32 11.32
N GLU A 218 -7.09 12.85 10.10
CA GLU A 218 -6.94 12.06 8.87
C GLU A 218 -5.52 12.26 8.33
N LEU A 219 -4.91 11.21 7.81
CA LEU A 219 -3.60 11.26 7.17
C LEU A 219 -3.62 10.53 5.83
N LYS A 220 -3.16 11.22 4.77
CA LYS A 220 -3.06 10.64 3.42
C LYS A 220 -1.75 11.00 2.76
N LEU A 221 -0.93 10.01 2.43
CA LEU A 221 0.41 10.26 1.87
C LEU A 221 0.45 10.30 0.34
N LEU A 222 -0.58 9.84 -0.36
CA LEU A 222 -0.55 9.64 -1.80
C LEU A 222 -1.40 10.67 -2.55
N GLY A 223 -0.77 11.51 -3.36
CA GLY A 223 -1.40 12.16 -4.52
C GLY A 223 -1.12 13.66 -4.61
N ILE A 224 -0.21 14.05 -5.51
CA ILE A 224 -0.25 15.42 -6.05
C ILE A 224 -1.55 15.51 -6.85
N GLY A 225 -2.52 16.28 -6.37
CA GLY A 225 -3.71 16.63 -7.12
C GLY A 225 -4.63 15.45 -7.46
N ASN A 226 -4.85 14.51 -6.53
CA ASN A 226 -6.08 13.70 -6.59
C ASN A 226 -7.17 14.42 -5.77
N PRO A 227 -8.10 15.15 -6.41
CA PRO A 227 -9.14 15.91 -5.71
C PRO A 227 -9.96 15.00 -4.79
N GLU A 228 -10.21 13.76 -5.21
CA GLU A 228 -11.02 12.78 -4.48
C GLU A 228 -10.48 12.51 -3.06
N ILE A 229 -9.16 12.62 -2.85
CA ILE A 229 -8.55 12.37 -1.54
C ILE A 229 -8.82 13.52 -0.57
N GLY A 230 -8.82 14.76 -1.05
CA GLY A 230 -9.23 15.89 -0.22
C GLY A 230 -10.74 15.93 -0.04
N ASP A 231 -11.52 15.61 -1.07
CA ASP A 231 -12.99 15.53 -0.97
C ASP A 231 -13.41 14.53 0.12
N GLU A 232 -12.76 13.37 0.18
CA GLU A 232 -12.99 12.38 1.24
C GLU A 232 -12.67 12.94 2.63
N ALA A 233 -11.54 13.64 2.79
CA ALA A 233 -11.14 14.22 4.07
C ALA A 233 -12.08 15.37 4.49
N PHE A 234 -12.49 16.22 3.55
CA PHE A 234 -13.38 17.36 3.77
C PHE A 234 -14.79 16.88 4.09
N ALA A 235 -15.29 15.85 3.40
CA ALA A 235 -16.59 15.24 3.69
C ALA A 235 -16.63 14.59 5.09
N ARG A 236 -15.48 14.18 5.63
CA ARG A 236 -15.38 13.64 7.00
C ARG A 236 -15.37 14.71 8.09
N ASN A 237 -15.13 15.99 7.72
CA ASN A 237 -15.08 17.13 8.63
C ASN A 237 -14.13 16.91 9.83
N VAL A 238 -12.92 16.46 9.54
CA VAL A 238 -11.89 16.20 10.56
C VAL A 238 -11.29 17.49 11.10
N ASP A 239 -10.75 17.46 12.32
CA ASP A 239 -10.10 18.63 12.93
C ASP A 239 -8.75 18.95 12.27
N LEU A 240 -8.01 17.90 11.89
CA LEU A 240 -6.70 18.01 11.26
C LEU A 240 -6.57 17.02 10.10
N PHE A 241 -6.13 17.51 8.95
CA PHE A 241 -5.79 16.71 7.79
C PHE A 241 -4.30 16.84 7.46
N LEU A 242 -3.58 15.72 7.57
CA LEU A 242 -2.16 15.60 7.30
C LEU A 242 -1.94 14.99 5.91
N ILE A 243 -1.18 15.66 5.05
CA ILE A 243 -1.04 15.24 3.65
C ILE A 243 0.36 15.49 3.08
N ASP A 244 0.79 14.70 2.09
CA ASP A 244 2.05 14.96 1.37
C ASP A 244 2.01 16.32 0.67
N ARG A 245 1.01 16.54 -0.19
CA ARG A 245 0.79 17.81 -0.89
C ARG A 245 -0.66 17.97 -1.30
N LEU A 246 -1.16 19.20 -1.29
CA LEU A 246 -2.51 19.60 -1.66
C LEU A 246 -2.46 20.76 -2.67
N THR A 247 -3.47 20.89 -3.52
CA THR A 247 -3.56 22.03 -4.45
C THR A 247 -4.03 23.29 -3.70
N GLU A 248 -3.64 24.48 -4.17
CA GLU A 248 -4.07 25.75 -3.55
C GLU A 248 -5.59 25.92 -3.51
N MET A 249 -6.29 25.42 -4.54
CA MET A 249 -7.75 25.41 -4.58
C MET A 249 -8.34 24.63 -3.40
N MET A 250 -7.82 23.42 -3.16
CA MET A 250 -8.29 22.55 -2.08
C MET A 250 -7.89 23.07 -0.70
N LYS A 251 -6.75 23.77 -0.57
CA LYS A 251 -6.41 24.50 0.66
C LYS A 251 -7.46 25.56 0.97
N GLY A 252 -7.81 26.39 -0.02
CA GLY A 252 -8.88 27.39 0.14
C GLY A 252 -10.24 26.79 0.48
N GLU A 253 -10.55 25.58 0.01
CA GLU A 253 -11.77 24.85 0.38
C GLU A 253 -11.72 24.34 1.83
N SER A 254 -10.60 23.76 2.25
CA SER A 254 -10.40 23.29 3.62
C SER A 254 -10.59 24.41 4.66
N GLU A 255 -10.09 25.62 4.36
CA GLU A 255 -10.25 26.81 5.21
C GLU A 255 -11.72 27.22 5.36
N ARG A 256 -12.50 27.15 4.27
CA ARG A 256 -13.94 27.47 4.30
C ARG A 256 -14.75 26.47 5.13
N ILE A 257 -14.34 25.21 5.13
CA ILE A 257 -15.02 24.14 5.87
C ILE A 257 -14.51 24.07 7.33
N GLY A 258 -13.38 24.73 7.63
CA GLY A 258 -12.80 24.78 8.97
C GLY A 258 -11.89 23.59 9.30
N VAL A 259 -11.43 22.85 8.29
CA VAL A 259 -10.48 21.75 8.44
C VAL A 259 -9.06 22.31 8.40
N LYS A 260 -8.27 22.10 9.46
CA LYS A 260 -6.84 22.48 9.43
C LYS A 260 -6.09 21.49 8.53
N VAL A 261 -5.42 21.99 7.50
CA VAL A 261 -4.53 21.18 6.66
C VAL A 261 -3.07 21.50 7.01
N ILE A 262 -2.25 20.46 7.14
CA ILE A 262 -0.79 20.58 7.24
C ILE A 262 -0.16 19.67 6.19
N GLU A 263 0.66 20.25 5.33
CA GLU A 263 1.44 19.52 4.34
C GLU A 263 2.77 19.05 4.94
N PHE A 264 3.22 17.86 4.54
CA PHE A 264 4.54 17.34 4.92
C PHE A 264 5.66 17.85 4.02
N ARG A 265 5.37 18.37 2.81
CA ARG A 265 6.37 18.89 1.86
C ARG A 265 6.90 20.27 2.24
N GLN A 266 7.35 20.40 3.48
CA GLN A 266 7.98 21.57 4.08
C GLN A 266 8.88 21.14 5.23
N GLU A 267 9.76 22.02 5.67
CA GLU A 267 10.74 21.73 6.73
C GLU A 267 10.12 21.77 8.14
N GLU A 268 9.05 22.55 8.35
CA GLU A 268 8.49 22.85 9.68
C GLU A 268 7.17 22.09 9.97
N SER A 269 6.91 20.99 9.27
CA SER A 269 5.64 20.27 9.40
C SER A 269 5.38 19.76 10.83
N LEU A 270 6.42 19.33 11.54
CA LEU A 270 6.29 18.81 12.90
C LEU A 270 6.01 19.92 13.92
N GLU A 271 6.63 21.08 13.73
CA GLU A 271 6.42 22.31 14.48
C GLU A 271 5.00 22.85 14.28
N GLU A 272 4.49 22.83 13.04
CA GLU A 272 3.12 23.25 12.75
C GLU A 272 2.08 22.32 13.39
N ILE A 273 2.31 21.00 13.37
CA ILE A 273 1.47 20.01 14.05
C ILE A 273 1.48 20.26 15.57
N TYR A 274 2.66 20.51 16.15
CA TYR A 274 2.78 20.89 17.56
C TYR A 274 1.98 22.16 17.88
N GLY A 275 2.11 23.20 17.06
CA GLY A 275 1.38 24.46 17.23
C GLY A 275 -0.14 24.25 17.22
N PHE A 276 -0.64 23.42 16.30
CA PHE A 276 -2.04 23.05 16.27
C PHE A 276 -2.47 22.29 17.54
N PHE A 277 -1.74 21.26 17.95
CA PHE A 277 -2.03 20.49 19.17
C PHE A 277 -2.04 21.37 20.43
N ALA A 278 -1.05 22.24 20.57
CA ALA A 278 -0.98 23.20 21.67
C ALA A 278 -2.19 24.15 21.67
N SER A 279 -2.59 24.66 20.50
CA SER A 279 -3.77 25.55 20.37
C SER A 279 -5.09 24.87 20.76
N LYS A 280 -5.16 23.54 20.64
CA LYS A 280 -6.33 22.73 21.03
C LYS A 280 -6.26 22.20 22.46
N GLY A 281 -5.24 22.59 23.24
CA GLY A 281 -5.07 22.18 24.63
C GLY A 281 -4.64 20.72 24.81
N VAL A 282 -3.98 20.12 23.82
CA VAL A 282 -3.38 18.78 23.92
C VAL A 282 -2.17 18.83 24.86
N SER A 283 -1.97 17.76 25.64
CA SER A 283 -0.73 17.58 26.39
C SER A 283 0.38 17.11 25.44
N CYS A 284 1.23 18.03 25.00
CA CYS A 284 2.37 17.73 24.13
C CYS A 284 3.56 18.65 24.46
N SER A 285 4.73 18.32 23.91
CA SER A 285 5.96 19.11 23.99
C SER A 285 6.42 19.52 22.58
N PRO A 286 7.13 20.64 22.43
CA PRO A 286 7.72 21.00 21.16
C PRO A 286 8.72 19.93 20.71
N PRO A 287 8.93 19.78 19.39
CA PRO A 287 9.94 18.86 18.88
C PRO A 287 11.33 19.22 19.44
N GLU A 288 12.10 18.19 19.80
CA GLU A 288 13.48 18.38 20.26
C GLU A 288 14.38 18.72 19.07
N GLU A 289 15.30 19.67 19.24
CA GLU A 289 16.35 19.91 18.25
C GLU A 289 17.23 18.67 18.13
N MET A 290 17.25 18.08 16.93
CA MET A 290 17.98 16.86 16.62
C MET A 290 18.69 17.01 15.28
N SER A 291 19.91 16.49 15.18
CA SER A 291 20.54 16.26 13.88
C SER A 291 19.75 15.23 13.08
N SER A 292 19.87 15.27 11.75
CA SER A 292 19.26 14.29 10.84
C SER A 292 19.47 12.83 11.26
N LYS A 293 20.69 12.50 11.72
CA LYS A 293 21.03 11.14 12.16
C LYS A 293 20.32 10.76 13.46
N GLN A 294 20.25 11.68 14.42
CA GLN A 294 19.52 11.46 15.68
C GLN A 294 18.03 11.24 15.43
N LEU A 295 17.44 12.02 14.52
CA LEU A 295 16.03 11.86 14.14
C LEU A 295 15.77 10.50 13.49
N GLU A 296 16.62 10.06 12.55
CA GLU A 296 16.48 8.75 11.90
C GLU A 296 16.61 7.59 12.91
N GLU A 297 17.56 7.68 13.84
CA GLU A 297 17.73 6.72 14.93
C GLU A 297 16.52 6.71 15.88
N LYS A 298 16.00 7.89 16.23
CA LYS A 298 14.84 8.04 17.10
C LYS A 298 13.58 7.44 16.48
N ILE A 299 13.32 7.71 15.19
CA ILE A 299 12.22 7.10 14.43
C ILE A 299 12.36 5.57 14.43
N SER A 300 13.58 5.07 14.19
CA SER A 300 13.84 3.63 14.20
C SER A 300 13.56 2.99 15.56
N GLN A 301 13.92 3.66 16.66
CA GLN A 301 13.60 3.22 18.02
C GLN A 301 12.10 3.20 18.29
N ILE A 302 11.39 4.29 17.93
CA ILE A 302 9.93 4.42 18.08
C ILE A 302 9.22 3.28 17.34
N LEU A 303 9.55 3.04 16.06
CA LEU A 303 8.96 1.94 15.27
C LEU A 303 9.36 0.54 15.77
N GLY A 304 10.43 0.44 16.55
CA GLY A 304 10.82 -0.77 17.27
C GLY A 304 9.87 -1.09 18.43
N GLN A 305 9.42 -0.06 19.15
CA GLN A 305 8.45 -0.15 20.23
C GLN A 305 7.01 -0.37 19.72
N TRP A 306 6.72 0.09 18.50
CA TRP A 306 5.45 -0.15 17.85
C TRP A 306 5.21 -1.65 17.59
N ARG A 307 4.26 -2.21 18.34
CA ARG A 307 3.69 -3.54 18.13
C ARG A 307 2.16 -3.39 18.04
N GLU A 308 1.61 -3.56 16.84
CA GLU A 308 0.16 -3.49 16.61
C GLU A 308 -0.63 -4.40 17.58
N SER A 309 -0.06 -5.54 17.98
CA SER A 309 -0.68 -6.48 18.93
C SER A 309 -0.61 -6.06 20.41
N GLU A 310 0.28 -5.14 20.80
CA GLU A 310 0.38 -4.68 22.20
C GLU A 310 -0.55 -3.50 22.50
N GLU A 311 -0.95 -2.71 21.51
CA GLU A 311 -2.02 -1.71 21.71
C GLU A 311 -3.35 -2.39 22.04
N GLU A 312 -3.70 -3.50 21.39
CA GLU A 312 -4.89 -4.30 21.75
C GLU A 312 -4.87 -4.74 23.23
N LEU A 313 -3.71 -5.12 23.75
CA LEU A 313 -3.48 -5.53 25.14
C LEU A 313 -3.50 -4.36 26.13
N ARG A 314 -2.93 -3.20 25.77
CA ARG A 314 -2.95 -1.98 26.60
C ARG A 314 -4.39 -1.49 26.81
N VAL A 315 -5.21 -1.62 25.79
CA VAL A 315 -6.61 -1.18 25.81
C VAL A 315 -7.49 -2.08 26.67
N LEU A 316 -7.25 -3.40 26.65
CA LEU A 316 -7.90 -4.34 27.57
C LEU A 316 -7.57 -4.07 29.04
N LYS A 317 -6.35 -3.61 29.32
CA LYS A 317 -5.91 -3.25 30.68
C LYS A 317 -6.62 -1.98 31.18
N LYS A 318 -6.77 -0.98 30.30
CA LYS A 318 -7.46 0.28 30.59
C LYS A 318 -8.97 0.15 30.76
N LEU A 319 -9.61 -0.75 30.02
CA LEU A 319 -11.04 -1.08 30.22
C LEU A 319 -11.31 -1.59 31.63
N LYS A 320 -10.38 -2.36 32.23
CA LYS A 320 -10.50 -2.83 33.62
C LYS A 320 -10.30 -1.72 34.66
N GLU A 321 -9.63 -0.63 34.31
CA GLU A 321 -9.35 0.51 35.20
C GLU A 321 -10.47 1.55 35.15
N LEU A 322 -11.15 1.69 34.01
CA LEU A 322 -12.31 2.60 33.84
C LEU A 322 -13.67 1.98 34.24
N THR A 323 -13.70 0.67 34.51
CA THR A 323 -14.92 -0.06 34.94
C THR A 323 -14.83 -0.57 36.38
N ARG A 324 -13.91 -0.02 37.17
CA ARG A 324 -13.80 -0.18 38.63
C ARG A 324 -14.05 1.14 39.32
#